data_AF-A0A8C7CER1-F1
#
_entry.id   AF-A0A8C7CER1-F1
#
_cell.length_a   1.000
_cell.length_b   1.000
_cell.length_c   1.000
_cell.angle_alpha   90.00
_cell.angle_beta   90.00
_cell.angle_gamma   90.00
#
_symmetry.space_group_name_H-M   'P 1'
#
loop_
_entity.id
_entity.type
_entity.pdbx_description
1 polymer ?
#
loop_
_entity_poly.entity_id
_entity_poly.type
_entity_poly.pdbx_seq_one_letter_code
_entity_poly.pdbx_strand_id
1 'polypeptide(L)' 'LVGVYVGKVELHCEKNNTAHNTNDISVNRLIVRRGQSFLVTFDFHGPFRSTTDLLELTVETGELE' A
#
# COMPACT_ATOMS: atom_id res chain seq x y z
N LEU A 1 -19.52 -19.24 -3.38
CA LEU A 1 -18.26 -18.78 -4.03
C LEU A 1 -17.37 -18.25 -2.93
N VAL A 2 -16.17 -18.80 -2.76
CA VAL A 2 -15.17 -18.22 -1.85
C VAL A 2 -14.56 -17.05 -2.62
N GLY A 3 -14.88 -15.82 -2.21
CA GLY A 3 -14.33 -14.60 -2.83
C GLY A 3 -12.90 -14.35 -2.41
N VAL A 4 -12.16 -13.60 -3.22
CA VAL A 4 -10.84 -13.05 -2.87
C VAL A 4 -11.03 -11.68 -2.21
N TYR A 5 -10.35 -11.44 -1.09
CA TYR A 5 -10.36 -10.14 -0.42
C TYR A 5 -9.01 -9.87 0.25
N VAL A 6 -8.69 -8.59 0.44
CA VAL A 6 -7.47 -8.16 1.14
C VAL A 6 -7.64 -8.44 2.63
N GLY A 7 -6.75 -9.26 3.19
CA GLY A 7 -6.70 -9.56 4.62
C GLY A 7 -5.76 -8.63 5.38
N LYS A 8 -4.56 -8.39 4.84
CA LYS A 8 -3.55 -7.51 5.43
C LYS A 8 -2.92 -6.63 4.35
N VAL A 9 -2.58 -5.42 4.74
CA VAL A 9 -1.74 -4.51 3.95
C VAL A 9 -0.46 -4.25 4.73
N GLU A 10 0.68 -4.52 4.10
CA GLU A 10 2.00 -4.20 4.62
C GLU A 10 2.54 -2.96 3.90
N LEU A 11 2.71 -1.87 4.65
CA LEU A 11 3.17 -0.58 4.13
C LEU A 11 4.69 -0.45 4.13
N HIS A 12 5.42 -1.43 4.69
CA HIS A 12 6.89 -1.45 4.72
C HIS A 12 7.48 -0.11 5.21
N CYS A 13 6.92 0.48 6.28
CA CYS A 13 7.20 1.85 6.70
C CYS A 13 8.70 2.13 6.86
N GLU A 14 9.44 1.26 7.54
CA GLU A 14 10.90 1.44 7.72
C GLU A 14 11.62 1.49 6.37
N LYS A 15 11.43 0.48 5.51
CA LYS A 15 12.07 0.39 4.20
C LYS A 15 11.71 1.57 3.30
N ASN A 16 10.43 1.91 3.22
CA ASN A 16 9.96 3.01 2.39
C ASN A 16 10.47 4.35 2.90
N ASN A 17 10.41 4.60 4.20
CA ASN A 17 10.85 5.88 4.76
C ASN A 17 12.36 6.07 4.64
N THR A 18 13.17 5.00 4.81
CA THR A 18 14.60 5.06 4.53
C THR A 18 14.87 5.37 3.06
N ALA A 19 14.18 4.71 2.12
CA ALA A 19 14.35 4.97 0.69
C ALA A 19 13.91 6.39 0.29
N HIS A 20 12.97 6.99 1.01
CA HIS A 20 12.43 8.33 0.76
C HIS A 20 13.10 9.44 1.58
N ASN A 21 14.10 9.12 2.42
CA ASN A 21 14.75 10.04 3.35
C ASN A 21 13.73 10.80 4.22
N THR A 22 12.90 10.01 4.91
CA THR A 22 11.83 10.45 5.82
C THR A 22 11.78 9.62 7.12
N ASN A 23 12.76 8.73 7.34
CA ASN A 23 12.86 7.86 8.52
C ASN A 23 13.21 8.61 9.81
N ASP A 24 13.69 9.85 9.70
CA ASP A 24 13.84 10.81 10.80
C ASP A 24 12.50 11.40 11.26
N ILE A 25 11.48 11.42 10.39
CA ILE A 25 10.12 11.89 10.70
C ILE A 25 9.32 10.79 11.42
N SER A 26 9.39 9.56 10.91
CA SER A 26 8.72 8.41 11.52
C SER A 26 9.30 7.08 11.04
N VAL A 27 9.21 6.05 11.87
CA VAL A 27 9.45 4.64 11.48
C VAL A 27 8.16 3.81 11.44
N ASN A 28 7.09 4.30 12.07
CA ASN A 28 5.82 3.57 12.22
C ASN A 28 4.73 4.04 11.24
N ARG A 29 4.83 5.26 10.71
CA ARG A 29 3.92 5.82 9.71
C ARG A 29 4.63 5.90 8.37
N LEU A 30 3.97 5.50 7.29
CA LEU A 30 4.48 5.66 5.93
C LEU A 30 4.53 7.15 5.56
N ILE A 31 5.72 7.67 5.29
CA ILE A 31 5.94 9.05 4.84
C ILE A 31 6.78 8.97 3.55
N VAL A 32 6.18 9.32 2.43
CA VAL A 32 6.80 9.24 1.10
C VAL A 32 6.93 10.60 0.44
N ARG A 33 7.86 10.74 -0.49
CA ARG A 33 8.03 11.91 -1.35
C ARG A 33 7.46 11.62 -2.73
N ARG A 34 6.74 12.60 -3.27
CA ARG A 34 6.15 12.53 -4.62
C ARG A 34 7.22 12.27 -5.69
N GLY A 35 6.84 11.60 -6.77
CA GLY A 35 7.74 11.32 -7.90
C GLY A 35 8.69 10.14 -7.69
N GLN A 36 8.61 9.47 -6.54
CA GLN A 36 9.40 8.28 -6.22
C GLN A 36 8.46 7.12 -5.85
N SER A 37 8.69 5.94 -6.42
CA SER A 37 7.91 4.74 -6.11
C SER A 37 8.12 4.29 -4.66
N PHE A 38 7.11 3.64 -4.09
CA PHE A 38 7.18 2.99 -2.77
C PHE A 38 6.52 1.61 -2.83
N LEU A 39 6.86 0.74 -1.87
CA LEU A 39 6.42 -0.65 -1.83
C LEU A 39 5.19 -0.81 -0.94
N VAL A 40 4.16 -1.48 -1.45
CA VAL A 40 3.02 -1.97 -0.66
C VAL A 40 2.81 -3.45 -0.99
N THR A 41 2.50 -4.26 0.01
CA THR A 41 2.15 -5.67 -0.17
C THR A 41 0.73 -5.90 0.33
N PHE A 42 -0.09 -6.55 -0.50
CA PHE A 42 -1.45 -6.95 -0.18
C PHE A 42 -1.47 -8.46 0.02
N ASP A 43 -1.78 -8.90 1.23
CA ASP A 43 -2.00 -10.31 1.53
C ASP A 43 -3.49 -10.62 1.31
N PHE A 44 -3.77 -11.51 0.37
CA PHE A 44 -5.14 -11.90 0.03
C PHE A 44 -5.57 -13.16 0.77
N HIS A 45 -6.82 -13.19 1.22
CA HIS A 45 -7.50 -14.42 1.57
C HIS A 45 -8.15 -15.01 0.33
N GLY A 46 -7.78 -16.26 0.02
CA GLY A 46 -8.19 -16.93 -1.20
C GLY A 46 -7.20 -16.70 -2.37
N PRO A 47 -7.35 -17.46 -3.46
CA PRO A 47 -6.44 -17.38 -4.60
C PRO A 47 -6.72 -16.13 -5.43
N PHE A 48 -5.82 -15.15 -5.40
CA PHE A 48 -5.82 -14.04 -6.35
C PHE A 48 -5.29 -14.51 -7.71
N ARG A 49 -6.06 -14.28 -8.76
CA ARG A 49 -5.74 -14.63 -10.15
C ARG A 49 -5.58 -13.34 -10.95
N SER A 50 -4.33 -12.97 -11.23
CA SER A 50 -4.00 -11.73 -11.95
C SER A 50 -4.62 -11.59 -13.35
N THR A 51 -5.12 -12.69 -13.94
CA THR A 51 -5.78 -12.69 -15.25
C THR A 51 -7.28 -12.40 -15.17
N THR A 52 -7.92 -12.56 -14.01
CA THR A 52 -9.38 -12.44 -13.86
C THR A 52 -9.80 -11.48 -12.77
N ASP A 53 -8.95 -11.27 -11.77
CA ASP A 53 -9.25 -10.46 -10.61
C ASP A 53 -8.64 -9.06 -10.78
N LEU A 54 -9.38 -8.03 -10.37
CA LEU A 54 -8.94 -6.65 -10.39
C LEU A 54 -8.46 -6.24 -8.99
N LEU A 55 -7.27 -5.65 -8.92
CA LEU A 55 -6.80 -4.90 -7.76
C LEU A 55 -6.74 -3.43 -8.13
N GLU A 56 -7.63 -2.63 -7.53
CA GLU A 56 -7.66 -1.18 -7.68
C GLU A 56 -7.22 -0.53 -6.36
N LEU A 57 -6.33 0.46 -6.45
CA LEU A 57 -5.92 1.30 -5.32
C LEU A 57 -6.42 2.72 -5.56
N THR A 58 -7.43 3.12 -4.80
CA THR A 58 -7.95 4.49 -4.80
C THR A 58 -7.27 5.29 -3.69
N VAL A 59 -6.81 6.49 -4.03
CA VAL A 59 -6.18 7.41 -3.07
C VAL A 59 -6.91 8.75 -3.13
N GLU A 60 -7.21 9.29 -1.96
CA GLU A 60 -7.94 10.55 -1.82
C GLU A 60 -7.25 11.42 -0.77
N THR A 61 -7.35 12.73 -0.93
CA THR A 61 -6.85 13.72 0.03
C THR A 61 -7.72 14.97 -0.03
N GLY A 62 -8.02 15.56 1.12
CA GLY A 62 -9.00 16.66 1.22
C GLY A 62 -10.45 16.14 1.31
N GLU A 63 -11.40 17.02 1.60
CA GLU A 63 -12.83 16.70 1.48
C GLU A 63 -13.23 16.69 0.00
N LEU A 64 -14.07 15.72 -0.37
CA LEU A 64 -14.84 15.75 -1.61
C LEU A 64 -15.98 16.76 -1.40
N GLU A 65 -15.79 18.01 -1.83
CA GLU A 65 -16.91 18.96 -1.98
C GLU A 65 -17.79 18.61 -3.19
#